data_AF-A0AAU6HX22-F1
#
_entry.id   AF-A0AAU6HX22-F1
#
_cell.length_a   1.000
_cell.length_b   1.000
_cell.length_c   1.000
_cell.angle_alpha   90.00
_cell.angle_beta   90.00
_cell.angle_gamma   90.00
#
_symmetry.space_group_name_H-M   'P 1'
#
loop_
_entity.id
_entity.type
_entity.pdbx_description
1 polymer ?
#
loop_
_entity_poly.entity_id
_entity_poly.type
_entity_poly.pdbx_seq_one_letter_code
_entity_poly.pdbx_strand_id
1 'polypeptide(L)'
;MPRLLPWTTDGKRCLLSTDDAGGYLSRLADEMEAEQLAMGEDVLREARKVLDAPLSPYAEVRYAGLRLAECLRDALRVAESRGMRLQHPSEEAAESTAQGADEASA
;
A
#
# COMPACT_ATOMS: atom_id res chain seq x y z
N MET A 1 -7.13 13.47 -4.80
CA MET A 1 -7.49 12.03 -4.90
C MET A 1 -7.50 11.37 -3.52
N PRO A 2 -8.47 10.49 -3.20
CA PRO A 2 -8.50 9.80 -1.91
C PRO A 2 -7.48 8.64 -1.87
N ARG A 3 -6.68 8.55 -0.80
CA ARG A 3 -5.68 7.51 -0.54
C ARG A 3 -6.08 6.67 0.68
N LEU A 4 -6.02 5.35 0.57
CA LEU A 4 -6.11 4.46 1.73
C LEU A 4 -4.80 4.50 2.53
N LEU A 5 -4.87 4.70 3.85
CA LEU A 5 -3.69 4.74 4.71
C LEU A 5 -3.30 3.33 5.20
N PRO A 6 -2.00 3.00 5.34
CA PRO A 6 -1.55 1.67 5.76
C PRO A 6 -1.88 1.32 7.22
N TRP A 7 -2.30 2.30 8.03
CA TRP A 7 -2.80 2.10 9.39
C TRP A 7 -4.34 2.12 9.45
N THR A 8 -4.85 1.70 10.60
CA THR A 8 -6.25 1.83 10.99
C THR A 8 -6.36 2.73 12.22
N THR A 9 -7.51 3.36 12.38
CA THR A 9 -7.88 4.09 13.61
C THR A 9 -9.12 3.40 14.17
N ASP A 10 -9.04 2.91 15.40
CA ASP A 10 -10.10 2.11 16.06
C ASP A 10 -10.58 0.91 15.20
N GLY A 11 -9.64 0.27 14.50
CA GLY A 11 -9.92 -0.86 13.60
C GLY A 11 -10.65 -0.48 12.30
N LYS A 12 -10.90 0.81 12.05
CA LYS A 12 -11.55 1.28 10.83
C LYS A 12 -10.52 1.68 9.77
N ARG A 13 -10.91 1.51 8.50
CA ARG A 13 -10.14 1.99 7.35
C ARG A 13 -10.04 3.51 7.40
N CYS A 14 -8.82 4.03 7.23
CA CYS A 14 -8.58 5.47 7.16
C CYS A 14 -8.31 5.90 5.72
N LEU A 15 -9.05 6.89 5.24
CA LEU A 15 -8.83 7.52 3.94
C LEU A 15 -8.29 8.93 4.14
N LEU A 16 -7.25 9.26 3.40
CA LEU A 16 -6.71 10.61 3.25
C LEU A 16 -7.30 11.22 1.98
N SER A 17 -8.11 12.26 2.11
CA SER A 17 -8.50 13.10 0.97
C SER A 17 -7.52 14.26 0.86
N THR A 18 -6.69 14.28 -0.18
CA THR A 18 -5.76 15.38 -0.46
C THR A 18 -5.73 15.68 -1.94
N ASP A 19 -5.63 16.97 -2.29
CA ASP A 19 -5.41 17.43 -3.67
C ASP A 19 -3.92 17.37 -4.04
N ASP A 20 -3.04 17.29 -3.03
CA ASP A 20 -1.60 17.12 -3.20
C ASP A 20 -1.22 15.64 -2.98
N ALA A 21 -0.88 14.96 -4.08
CA ALA A 21 -0.42 13.57 -4.08
C ALA A 21 0.95 13.37 -3.38
N GLY A 22 1.73 14.44 -3.18
CA GLY A 22 3.06 14.43 -2.56
C GLY A 22 3.13 15.02 -1.14
N GLY A 23 1.98 15.34 -0.54
CA GLY A 23 1.90 15.96 0.78
C GLY A 23 2.52 15.10 1.89
N TYR A 24 2.81 15.72 3.05
CA TYR A 24 3.49 15.06 4.18
C TYR A 24 2.88 13.71 4.58
N LEU A 25 1.54 13.64 4.66
CA LEU A 25 0.84 12.40 5.00
C LEU A 25 0.92 11.33 3.91
N SER A 26 1.05 11.72 2.63
CA SER A 26 1.26 10.78 1.53
C SER A 26 2.65 10.14 1.64
N ARG A 27 3.69 10.95 1.90
CA ARG A 27 5.06 10.46 2.13
C ARG A 27 5.17 9.57 3.36
N LEU A 28 4.56 9.97 4.47
CA LEU A 28 4.49 9.13 5.67
C LEU A 28 3.78 7.80 5.38
N ALA A 29 2.71 7.82 4.57
CA ALA A 29 2.06 6.59 4.13
C ALA A 29 2.97 5.72 3.25
N ASP A 30 3.76 6.30 2.35
CA ASP A 30 4.73 5.55 1.55
C ASP A 30 5.84 4.92 2.40
N GLU A 31 6.37 5.66 3.39
CA GLU A 31 7.36 5.18 4.34
C GLU A 31 6.81 4.00 5.17
N MET A 32 5.60 4.14 5.70
CA MET A 32 4.95 3.06 6.46
C MET A 32 4.59 1.85 5.60
N GLU A 33 4.15 2.05 4.35
CA GLU A 33 3.95 0.94 3.40
C GLU A 33 5.27 0.17 3.17
N ALA A 34 6.40 0.88 3.02
CA ALA A 34 7.71 0.27 2.84
C ALA A 34 8.17 -0.50 4.08
N GLU A 35 7.99 0.06 5.28
CA GLU A 35 8.36 -0.57 6.54
C GLU A 35 7.52 -1.83 6.81
N GLN A 36 6.22 -1.81 6.54
CA GLN A 36 5.35 -2.98 6.66
C GLN A 36 5.79 -4.13 5.73
N LEU A 37 6.17 -3.82 4.50
CA LEU A 37 6.66 -4.81 3.55
C LEU A 37 8.02 -5.38 3.99
N ALA A 38 8.95 -4.54 4.44
CA ALA A 38 10.25 -4.98 4.96
C ALA A 38 10.08 -5.91 6.18
N MET A 39 9.20 -5.56 7.11
CA MET A 39 8.86 -6.42 8.25
C MET A 39 8.27 -7.76 7.80
N GLY A 40 7.45 -7.75 6.75
CA GLY A 40 6.91 -8.97 6.14
C GLY A 40 8.00 -9.87 5.55
N GLU A 41 9.00 -9.30 4.89
CA GLU A 41 10.17 -10.04 4.38
C GLU A 41 10.97 -10.68 5.52
N ASP A 42 11.17 -9.95 6.62
CA ASP A 42 11.89 -10.45 7.79
C ASP A 42 11.14 -11.61 8.46
N VAL A 43 9.83 -11.45 8.68
CA VAL A 43 8.98 -12.51 9.23
C VAL A 43 8.98 -13.74 8.31
N LEU A 44 8.88 -13.55 7.00
CA LEU A 44 8.91 -14.66 6.05
C LEU A 44 10.24 -15.44 6.11
N ARG A 45 11.36 -14.72 6.24
CA ARG A 45 12.69 -15.32 6.34
C ARG A 45 12.82 -16.20 7.58
N GLU A 46 12.36 -15.72 8.74
CA GLU A 46 12.41 -16.48 9.98
C GLU A 46 11.40 -17.63 10.00
N ALA A 47 10.19 -17.41 9.49
CA ALA A 47 9.16 -18.44 9.40
C ALA A 47 9.60 -19.62 8.52
N ARG A 48 10.31 -19.37 7.41
CA ARG A 48 10.87 -20.43 6.57
C ARG A 48 11.80 -21.37 7.34
N LYS A 49 12.66 -20.84 8.21
CA LYS A 49 13.55 -21.67 9.03
C LYS A 49 12.78 -22.64 9.94
N VAL A 50 11.65 -22.19 10.50
CA VAL A 50 10.77 -23.01 11.33
C VAL A 50 10.02 -24.04 10.48
N LEU A 51 9.52 -23.64 9.32
CA LEU A 51 8.71 -24.52 8.45
C LEU A 51 9.56 -25.58 7.73
N ASP A 52 10.82 -25.28 7.42
CA ASP A 52 11.74 -26.20 6.76
C ASP A 52 12.29 -27.27 7.72
N ALA A 53 12.15 -27.09 9.04
CA ALA A 53 12.58 -28.04 10.06
C ALA A 53 11.45 -29.04 10.38
N PRO A 54 11.55 -30.33 9.99
CA PRO A 54 10.46 -31.30 10.11
C PRO A 54 10.04 -31.61 11.55
N LEU A 55 10.91 -31.34 12.52
CA LEU A 55 10.69 -31.57 13.95
C LEU A 55 10.44 -30.27 14.73
N SER A 56 10.16 -29.16 14.05
CA SER A 56 9.85 -27.91 14.72
C SER A 56 8.65 -28.08 15.68
N PRO A 57 8.75 -27.59 16.92
CA PRO A 57 7.66 -27.67 17.88
C PRO A 57 6.38 -27.04 17.35
N TYR A 58 5.23 -27.67 17.65
CA TYR A 58 3.92 -27.16 17.22
C TYR A 58 3.68 -25.69 17.60
N ALA A 59 4.16 -25.27 18.78
CA ALA A 59 4.03 -23.89 19.24
C ALA A 59 4.78 -22.89 18.34
N GLU A 60 5.96 -23.26 17.85
CA GLU A 60 6.77 -22.42 16.94
C GLU A 60 6.13 -22.33 15.56
N VAL A 61 5.64 -23.45 15.01
CA VAL A 61 4.91 -23.48 13.74
C VAL A 61 3.64 -22.63 13.82
N ARG A 62 2.89 -22.75 14.92
CA ARG A 62 1.70 -21.93 15.17
C ARG A 62 2.05 -20.45 15.26
N TYR A 63 3.12 -20.10 15.98
CA TYR A 63 3.58 -18.73 16.09
C TYR A 63 3.99 -18.16 14.73
N ALA A 64 4.79 -18.89 13.94
CA ALA A 64 5.17 -18.51 12.59
C ALA A 64 3.93 -18.27 11.70
N GLY A 65 2.93 -19.14 11.78
CA GLY A 65 1.66 -18.98 11.06
C GLY A 65 0.89 -17.70 11.44
N LEU A 66 0.82 -17.36 12.73
CA LEU A 66 0.19 -16.12 13.20
C LEU A 66 0.91 -14.88 12.66
N ARG A 67 2.25 -14.85 12.74
CA ARG A 67 3.06 -13.73 12.25
C ARG A 67 2.95 -13.57 10.73
N LEU A 68 2.96 -14.67 9.99
CA LEU A 68 2.75 -14.65 8.54
C LEU A 68 1.36 -14.12 8.18
N ALA A 69 0.30 -14.53 8.90
CA ALA A 69 -1.04 -14.02 8.67
C ALA A 69 -1.17 -12.52 8.94
N GLU A 70 -0.47 -12.00 9.95
CA GLU A 70 -0.38 -10.56 10.23
C GLU A 70 0.27 -9.81 9.06
N CYS A 71 1.46 -10.22 8.64
CA CYS A 71 2.18 -9.58 7.55
C CYS A 71 1.45 -9.68 6.21
N LEU A 72 0.73 -10.80 5.95
CA LEU A 72 -0.07 -10.95 4.73
C LEU A 72 -1.23 -9.95 4.70
N ARG A 73 -1.92 -9.74 5.82
CA ARG A 73 -2.99 -8.74 5.91
C ARG A 73 -2.46 -7.35 5.61
N ASP A 74 -1.28 -7.01 6.14
CA ASP A 74 -0.66 -5.71 5.93
C ASP A 74 -0.26 -5.55 4.45
N ALA A 75 0.36 -6.57 3.84
CA ALA A 75 0.71 -6.58 2.41
C ALA A 75 -0.52 -6.42 1.49
N LEU A 76 -1.63 -7.09 1.80
CA LEU A 76 -2.89 -6.94 1.07
C LEU A 76 -3.43 -5.50 1.16
N ARG A 77 -3.31 -4.87 2.33
CA ARG A 77 -3.71 -3.46 2.52
C ARG A 77 -2.83 -2.50 1.71
N VAL A 78 -1.52 -2.73 1.68
CA VAL A 78 -0.59 -1.97 0.83
C VAL A 78 -0.94 -2.14 -0.66
N ALA A 79 -1.23 -3.36 -1.09
CA ALA A 79 -1.61 -3.65 -2.47
C ALA A 79 -2.92 -2.95 -2.87
N GLU A 80 -3.94 -2.98 -2.00
CA GLU A 80 -5.20 -2.26 -2.21
C GLU A 80 -4.98 -0.74 -2.30
N SER A 81 -4.22 -0.18 -1.35
CA SER A 81 -3.84 1.23 -1.32
C SER A 81 -3.19 1.67 -2.64
N ARG A 82 -2.23 0.90 -3.14
CA ARG A 82 -1.54 1.15 -4.41
C ARG A 82 -2.47 0.97 -5.62
N GLY A 83 -3.30 -0.07 -5.62
CA GLY A 83 -4.28 -0.33 -6.68
C GLY A 83 -5.27 0.82 -6.87
N MET A 84 -5.77 1.40 -5.78
CA MET A 84 -6.65 2.58 -5.83
C MET A 84 -5.97 3.80 -6.49
N ARG A 85 -4.63 3.93 -6.38
CA ARG A 85 -3.89 5.01 -7.03
C ARG A 85 -3.67 4.78 -8.54
N LEU A 86 -3.63 3.52 -8.99
CA LEU A 86 -3.43 3.17 -10.41
C LEU A 86 -4.71 3.27 -11.25
N GLN A 87 -5.88 3.04 -10.65
CA GLN A 87 -7.17 3.06 -11.35
C GLN A 87 -7.66 4.46 -11.74
N HIS A 88 -6.96 5.51 -11.30
CA HIS A 88 -7.22 6.90 -11.67
C HIS A 88 -5.98 7.47 -12.36
N PRO A 89 -5.83 7.29 -13.69
CA PRO A 89 -4.99 8.17 -14.48
C PRO A 89 -5.49 9.60 -14.31
N SER A 90 -4.58 10.54 -14.06
CA SER A 90 -4.83 11.98 -14.08
C SER A 90 -5.66 12.38 -15.30
N GLU A 91 -6.87 12.92 -15.10
CA GLU A 91 -7.70 13.50 -16.16
C GLU A 91 -7.03 14.73 -16.82
N GLU A 92 -5.95 15.25 -16.24
CA GLU A 92 -5.23 16.45 -16.70
C GLU A 92 -4.43 16.26 -18.01
N ALA A 93 -4.22 15.04 -18.49
CA ALA A 93 -3.53 14.83 -19.77
C ALA A 93 -4.43 15.07 -21.00
N ALA A 94 -5.74 15.22 -20.83
CA ALA A 94 -6.70 15.36 -21.94
C ALA A 94 -7.03 16.81 -22.33
N GLU A 95 -6.82 17.80 -21.45
CA GLU A 95 -7.23 19.19 -21.72
C GLU A 95 -6.20 20.05 -22.46
N SER A 96 -4.96 19.58 -22.65
CA SER A 96 -3.94 20.35 -23.40
C SER A 96 -4.14 20.34 -24.93
N THR A 97 -5.11 19.63 -25.49
CA THR A 97 -5.28 19.54 -26.97
C THR A 97 -6.41 20.40 -27.55
N ALA A 98 -7.18 21.13 -26.73
CA ALA A 98 -8.33 21.90 -27.21
C ALA A 98 -8.07 23.42 -27.34
N GLN A 99 -7.00 23.97 -26.75
CA GLN A 99 -6.79 25.43 -26.69
C GLN A 99 -5.77 25.95 -27.71
N GLY A 100 -5.91 25.54 -28.97
CA GLY A 100 -5.09 26.03 -30.09
C GLY A 100 -5.86 26.33 -31.38
N ALA A 101 -7.19 26.32 -31.36
CA ALA A 101 -8.03 26.42 -32.56
C ALA A 101 -8.87 27.69 -32.67
N ASP A 102 -8.60 28.74 -31.87
CA ASP A 102 -9.41 29.98 -31.89
C ASP A 102 -8.59 31.28 -32.06
N GLU A 103 -7.54 31.24 -32.89
CA GLU A 103 -6.91 32.45 -33.46
C GLU A 103 -6.74 32.30 -34.98
N ALA A 104 -7.85 32.34 -35.73
CA ALA A 104 -7.83 32.66 -37.17
C ALA A 104 -9.25 32.93 -37.73
N SER A 105 -9.89 34.05 -37.36
CA SER A 105 -10.76 34.84 -38.25
C SER A 105 -11.44 35.99 -37.52
N ALA A 106 -10.98 37.22 -37.76
CA ALA A 106 -11.78 38.40 -38.11
C ALA A 106 -10.87 39.64 -38.23
#